data_AF-A0A7S3YJR1-F1
#
_entry.id   AF-A0A7S3YJR1-F1
#
_cell.length_a   1.000
_cell.length_b   1.000
_cell.length_c   1.000
_cell.angle_alpha   90.00
_cell.angle_beta   90.00
_cell.angle_gamma   90.00
#
_symmetry.space_group_name_H-M   'P 1'
#
loop_
_entity.id
_entity.type
_entity.pdbx_description
1 polymer ?
#
loop_
_entity_poly.entity_id
_entity_poly.type
_entity_poly.pdbx_seq_one_letter_code
_entity_poly.pdbx_strand_id
1 'polypeptide(L)'
;SRRFSLDLSPRLTLGAGLAVDTMVRSGIGRYMEFKSIDGLFLCKEEGDASSEETFSRVPCLKGDVVKSKMLSVVEKRLLMRFLQYCMEWGQVQQGEDVTTQNERELGQGRMITRPQNKEQATKARGAAALDAGPFLAAGRPFAEFLAACKLTPRLQRLVLYALVLAPQHEPPAAAAAAAAA
;
A
#
# COMPACT_ATOMS: atom_id res chain seq x y z
N SER A 1 26.91 -4.27 -30.82
CA SER A 1 26.63 -3.72 -29.48
C SER A 1 25.43 -2.77 -29.40
N ARG A 2 24.90 -2.16 -30.49
CA ARG A 2 23.78 -1.17 -30.49
C ARG A 2 22.38 -1.67 -30.08
N ARG A 3 22.25 -2.88 -29.53
CA ARG A 3 20.97 -3.48 -29.12
C ARG A 3 20.74 -3.44 -27.60
N PHE A 4 21.73 -2.96 -26.86
CA PHE A 4 21.68 -2.87 -25.41
C PHE A 4 21.63 -1.40 -25.00
N SER A 5 20.66 -1.08 -24.16
CA SER A 5 20.59 0.20 -23.45
C SER A 5 20.72 -0.14 -21.96
N LEU A 6 21.88 0.15 -21.39
CA LEU A 6 22.14 -0.05 -19.97
C LEU A 6 21.98 1.29 -19.27
N ASP A 7 21.01 1.37 -18.37
CA ASP A 7 20.81 2.56 -17.55
C ASP A 7 21.81 2.60 -16.39
N LEU A 8 22.37 3.78 -16.11
CA LEU A 8 23.27 3.99 -14.98
C LEU A 8 22.49 4.18 -13.66
N SER A 9 21.22 4.59 -13.74
CA SER A 9 20.35 4.77 -12.57
C SER A 9 18.93 4.31 -12.90
N PRO A 10 18.68 2.99 -12.93
CA PRO A 10 17.37 2.46 -13.24
C PRO A 10 16.34 2.95 -12.23
N ARG A 11 15.28 3.60 -12.73
CA ARG A 11 14.15 4.07 -11.92
C ARG A 11 12.84 3.59 -12.51
N LEU A 12 11.87 3.41 -11.61
CA LEU A 12 10.50 3.10 -11.97
C LEU A 12 9.64 4.35 -11.84
N THR A 13 8.63 4.47 -12.69
CA THR A 13 7.64 5.54 -12.61
C THR A 13 6.32 4.97 -12.11
N LEU A 14 5.75 5.59 -11.08
CA LEU A 14 4.41 5.24 -10.61
C LEU A 14 3.38 5.61 -11.69
N GLY A 15 2.47 4.68 -12.00
CA GLY A 15 1.46 4.89 -13.05
C GLY A 15 0.49 6.03 -12.75
N ALA A 16 0.22 6.29 -11.47
CA ALA A 16 -0.50 7.46 -10.99
C ALA A 16 0.44 8.26 -10.08
N GLY A 17 1.05 9.31 -10.63
CA GLY A 17 2.00 10.14 -9.89
C GLY A 17 2.42 11.35 -10.69
N LEU A 18 3.00 12.32 -9.99
CA LEU A 18 3.32 13.65 -10.53
C LEU A 18 4.15 13.59 -11.82
N ALA A 19 5.12 12.67 -11.90
CA ALA A 19 5.95 12.53 -13.10
C ALA A 19 5.13 12.20 -14.35
N VAL A 20 4.20 11.24 -14.26
CA VAL A 20 3.31 10.88 -15.37
C VAL A 20 2.37 12.03 -15.70
N ASP A 21 1.77 12.65 -14.69
CA ASP A 21 0.88 13.79 -14.87
C ASP A 21 1.59 14.95 -15.58
N THR A 22 2.83 15.27 -15.20
CA THR A 22 3.65 16.29 -15.85
C THR A 22 4.00 15.91 -17.29
N MET A 23 4.36 14.64 -17.57
CA MET A 23 4.65 14.17 -18.92
C MET A 23 3.43 14.26 -19.85
N VAL A 24 2.24 13.98 -19.33
CA VAL A 24 0.98 14.12 -20.07
C VAL A 24 0.69 15.60 -20.35
N ARG A 25 0.72 16.45 -19.32
CA ARG A 25 0.41 17.89 -19.44
C ARG A 25 1.37 18.64 -20.37
N SER A 26 2.65 18.27 -20.36
CA SER A 26 3.67 18.86 -21.24
C SER A 26 3.66 18.26 -22.66
N GLY A 27 2.97 17.14 -22.87
CA GLY A 27 2.96 16.42 -24.14
C GLY A 27 4.25 15.66 -24.46
N ILE A 28 5.18 15.52 -23.50
CA ILE A 28 6.43 14.76 -23.61
C ILE A 28 6.16 13.25 -23.75
N GLY A 29 5.05 12.76 -23.17
CA GLY A 29 4.66 11.35 -23.25
C GLY A 29 4.48 10.82 -24.69
N ARG A 30 4.37 11.70 -25.70
CA ARG A 30 4.31 11.32 -27.13
C ARG A 30 5.64 10.82 -27.70
N TYR A 31 6.76 11.03 -26.99
CA TYR A 31 8.11 10.69 -27.44
C TYR A 31 8.69 9.45 -26.75
N MET A 32 7.89 8.76 -25.94
CA MET A 32 8.34 7.56 -25.23
C MET A 32 7.19 6.56 -25.10
N GLU A 33 7.55 5.31 -24.86
CA GLU A 33 6.61 4.24 -24.57
C GLU A 33 6.93 3.64 -23.21
N PHE A 34 5.89 3.18 -22.51
CA PHE A 34 6.03 2.51 -21.22
C PHE A 34 5.75 1.02 -21.37
N LYS A 35 6.56 0.21 -20.68
CA LYS A 35 6.24 -1.19 -20.42
C LYS A 35 5.88 -1.34 -18.95
N SER A 36 4.74 -1.98 -18.68
CA SER A 36 4.34 -2.33 -17.32
C SER A 36 5.28 -3.35 -16.69
N ILE A 37 5.42 -3.28 -15.37
CA ILE A 37 6.13 -4.29 -14.59
C ILE A 37 5.26 -5.54 -14.49
N ASP A 38 5.84 -6.72 -14.72
CA ASP A 38 5.11 -8.00 -14.72
C ASP A 38 4.79 -8.52 -13.29
N GLY A 39 5.59 -8.10 -12.30
CA GLY A 39 5.34 -8.45 -10.91
C GLY A 39 6.28 -7.77 -9.93
N LEU A 40 5.82 -7.71 -8.69
CA LEU A 40 6.60 -7.27 -7.54
C LEU A 40 6.95 -8.48 -6.68
N PHE A 41 8.18 -8.52 -6.18
CA PHE A 41 8.69 -9.63 -5.37
C PHE A 41 9.33 -9.09 -4.10
N LEU A 42 9.11 -9.79 -2.99
CA LEU A 42 9.69 -9.49 -1.69
C LEU A 42 10.70 -10.60 -1.34
N CYS A 43 11.92 -10.18 -1.00
CA CYS A 43 12.96 -11.06 -0.49
C CYS A 43 12.62 -11.52 0.93
N LYS A 44 12.75 -12.82 1.21
CA LYS A 44 12.64 -13.38 2.56
C LYS A 44 13.85 -12.99 3.40
N GLU A 45 13.69 -12.98 4.73
CA GLU A 45 14.81 -12.76 5.64
C GLU A 45 15.73 -13.99 5.70
N GLU A 46 17.03 -13.75 5.90
CA GLU A 46 18.01 -14.81 6.13
C GLU A 46 17.68 -15.56 7.42
N GLY A 47 17.39 -16.87 7.32
CA GLY A 47 17.04 -17.71 8.47
C GLY A 47 15.85 -18.65 8.23
N ASP A 48 15.03 -18.38 7.22
CA ASP A 48 13.95 -19.29 6.79
C ASP A 48 14.48 -20.32 5.78
N ALA A 49 15.48 -21.10 6.21
CA ALA A 49 16.23 -22.07 5.40
C ALA A 49 15.40 -23.30 4.95
N SER A 50 14.09 -23.28 5.18
CA SER A 50 13.18 -24.41 4.95
C SER A 50 12.57 -24.44 3.54
N SER A 51 12.75 -23.38 2.73
CA SER A 51 12.18 -23.29 1.39
C SER A 51 13.15 -22.67 0.38
N GLU A 52 13.36 -23.36 -0.75
CA GLU A 52 14.34 -23.01 -1.81
C GLU A 52 14.08 -21.66 -2.51
N GLU A 53 12.92 -21.03 -2.31
CA GLU A 53 12.59 -19.76 -2.94
C GLU A 53 12.90 -18.56 -2.01
N THR A 54 13.98 -17.85 -2.34
CA THR A 54 14.42 -16.59 -1.67
C THR A 54 13.46 -15.43 -1.86
N PHE A 55 12.68 -15.44 -2.95
CA PHE A 55 11.76 -14.36 -3.32
C PHE A 55 10.31 -14.85 -3.34
N SER A 56 9.39 -13.99 -2.92
CA SER A 56 7.96 -14.29 -2.90
C SER A 56 7.19 -13.21 -3.65
N ARG A 57 6.30 -13.62 -4.57
CA ARG A 57 5.49 -12.66 -5.34
C ARG A 57 4.52 -11.95 -4.42
N VAL A 58 4.57 -10.62 -4.42
CA VAL A 58 3.70 -9.78 -3.62
C VAL A 58 2.31 -9.77 -4.26
N PRO A 59 1.23 -10.04 -3.52
CA PRO A 59 -0.12 -9.93 -4.05
C PRO A 59 -0.47 -8.44 -4.25
N CYS A 60 -0.72 -8.04 -5.50
CA CYS A 60 -1.02 -6.65 -5.85
C CYS A 60 -2.54 -6.39 -6.00
N LEU A 61 -3.33 -7.43 -6.28
CA LEU A 61 -4.78 -7.33 -6.43
C LEU A 61 -5.51 -8.05 -5.29
N LYS A 62 -6.78 -7.66 -5.05
CA LYS A 62 -7.67 -8.37 -4.12
C LYS A 62 -7.77 -9.88 -4.46
N GLY A 63 -7.84 -10.21 -5.75
CA GLY A 63 -7.85 -11.60 -6.22
C GLY A 63 -6.55 -12.35 -5.90
N ASP A 64 -5.42 -11.65 -5.95
CA ASP A 64 -4.10 -12.22 -5.65
C ASP A 64 -3.94 -12.48 -4.15
N VAL A 65 -4.44 -11.58 -3.29
CA VAL A 65 -4.43 -11.79 -1.84
C VAL A 65 -5.17 -13.08 -1.47
N VAL A 66 -6.32 -13.33 -2.10
CA VAL A 66 -7.10 -14.56 -1.87
C VAL A 66 -6.36 -15.80 -2.34
N LYS A 67 -5.73 -15.76 -3.51
CA LYS A 67 -4.99 -16.88 -4.12
C LYS A 67 -3.59 -17.10 -3.53
N SER A 68 -3.03 -16.11 -2.84
CA SER A 68 -1.66 -16.13 -2.35
C SER A 68 -1.43 -17.29 -1.38
N LYS A 69 -0.38 -18.09 -1.65
CA LYS A 69 0.11 -19.14 -0.73
C LYS A 69 1.08 -18.58 0.31
N MET A 70 1.58 -17.36 0.09
CA MET A 70 2.51 -16.68 0.98
C MET A 70 1.83 -16.23 2.28
N LEU A 71 0.51 -15.98 2.25
CA LEU A 71 -0.25 -15.46 3.38
C LEU A 71 -1.17 -16.53 3.96
N SER A 72 -1.20 -16.64 5.28
CA SER A 72 -2.21 -17.43 5.98
C SER A 72 -3.61 -16.82 5.83
N VAL A 73 -4.66 -17.60 6.10
CA VAL A 73 -6.05 -17.11 6.05
C VAL A 73 -6.28 -15.92 6.99
N VAL A 74 -5.63 -15.94 8.16
CA VAL A 74 -5.70 -14.84 9.13
C VAL A 74 -5.02 -13.59 8.58
N GLU A 75 -3.81 -13.72 8.03
CA GLU A 75 -3.06 -12.61 7.44
C GLU A 75 -3.80 -11.98 6.26
N LYS A 76 -4.44 -12.79 5.41
CA LYS A 76 -5.30 -12.28 4.32
C LYS A 76 -6.42 -11.39 4.86
N ARG A 77 -7.09 -11.79 5.95
CA ARG A 77 -8.16 -10.99 6.57
C ARG A 77 -7.62 -9.70 7.18
N LEU A 78 -6.48 -9.77 7.87
CA LEU A 78 -5.83 -8.60 8.47
C LEU A 78 -5.40 -7.60 7.41
N LEU A 79 -4.72 -8.07 6.35
CA LEU A 79 -4.27 -7.23 5.24
C LEU A 79 -5.46 -6.57 4.53
N MET A 80 -6.51 -7.33 4.20
CA MET A 80 -7.69 -6.77 3.54
C MET A 80 -8.40 -5.73 4.42
N ARG A 81 -8.49 -5.95 5.73
CA ARG A 81 -9.05 -4.95 6.67
C ARG A 81 -8.21 -3.68 6.70
N PHE A 82 -6.88 -3.82 6.72
CA PHE A 82 -5.96 -2.69 6.70
C PHE A 82 -6.06 -1.89 5.39
N LEU A 83 -6.06 -2.56 4.24
CA LEU A 83 -6.20 -1.91 2.93
C LEU A 83 -7.55 -1.18 2.79
N GLN A 84 -8.64 -1.80 3.26
CA GLN A 84 -9.95 -1.17 3.28
C GLN A 84 -9.93 0.12 4.12
N TYR A 85 -9.30 0.08 5.30
CA TYR A 85 -9.11 1.26 6.12
C TYR A 85 -8.34 2.36 5.38
N CYS A 86 -7.21 2.05 4.75
CA CYS A 86 -6.40 3.04 4.01
C CYS A 86 -7.21 3.69 2.88
N MET A 87 -8.04 2.92 2.16
CA MET A 87 -8.91 3.45 1.12
C MET A 87 -9.96 4.39 1.68
N GLU A 88 -10.68 3.98 2.73
CA GLU A 88 -11.69 4.81 3.39
C GLU A 88 -11.08 6.09 3.97
N TRP A 89 -9.92 5.98 4.62
CA TRP A 89 -9.20 7.14 5.14
C TRP A 89 -8.81 8.11 4.03
N GLY A 90 -8.29 7.60 2.90
CA GLY A 90 -7.94 8.43 1.74
C GLY A 90 -9.13 9.17 1.14
N GLN A 91 -10.30 8.54 1.06
CA GLN A 91 -11.54 9.17 0.59
C GLN A 91 -11.99 10.30 1.51
N VAL A 92 -11.97 10.09 2.83
CA VAL A 92 -12.29 11.13 3.82
C VAL A 92 -11.35 12.34 3.65
N GLN A 93 -10.05 12.12 3.43
CA GLN A 93 -9.09 13.21 3.21
C GLN A 93 -9.34 13.99 1.92
N GLN A 94 -9.91 13.35 0.90
CA GLN A 94 -10.31 14.01 -0.35
C GLN A 94 -11.67 14.72 -0.26
N GLY A 95 -12.29 14.75 0.92
CA GLY A 95 -13.60 15.36 1.15
C GLY A 95 -14.77 14.50 0.64
N GLU A 96 -14.54 13.21 0.36
CA GLU A 96 -15.61 12.29 0.00
C GLU A 96 -16.32 11.75 1.25
N ASP A 97 -17.65 11.85 1.27
CA ASP A 97 -18.46 11.29 2.36
C ASP A 97 -18.61 9.77 2.20
N VAL A 98 -17.82 9.02 2.97
CA VAL A 98 -17.85 7.55 3.00
C VAL A 98 -19.19 7.00 3.52
N THR A 99 -20.03 7.81 4.18
CA THR A 99 -21.35 7.36 4.68
C THR A 99 -22.39 7.21 3.58
N THR A 100 -22.26 7.94 2.46
CA THR A 100 -23.23 7.96 1.35
C THR A 100 -22.83 7.08 0.16
N GLN A 101 -21.70 6.35 0.22
CA GLN A 101 -21.19 5.53 -0.90
C GLN A 101 -22.18 4.52 -1.48
N ASN A 102 -23.07 3.97 -0.64
CA ASN A 102 -24.04 2.97 -1.06
C ASN A 102 -25.07 3.53 -2.04
N GLU A 103 -25.31 4.84 -2.02
CA GLU A 103 -26.24 5.50 -2.95
C GLU A 103 -25.59 5.73 -4.33
N ARG A 104 -24.26 5.91 -4.37
CA ARG A 104 -23.51 6.18 -5.62
C ARG A 104 -23.13 4.90 -6.39
N GLU A 105 -22.86 3.79 -5.71
CA GLU A 105 -22.40 2.54 -6.33
C GLU A 105 -23.54 1.59 -6.77
N LEU A 106 -24.80 1.89 -6.45
CA LEU A 106 -25.98 1.08 -6.82
C LEU A 106 -26.16 0.88 -8.34
N GLY A 107 -25.51 1.69 -9.19
CA GLY A 107 -25.55 1.55 -10.65
C GLY A 107 -24.56 0.56 -11.26
N GLN A 108 -23.55 0.06 -10.52
CA GLN A 108 -22.44 -0.73 -11.10
C GLN A 108 -22.38 -2.20 -10.66
N GLY A 109 -23.43 -2.71 -10.00
CA GLY A 109 -23.74 -4.13 -9.95
C GLY A 109 -22.58 -5.04 -9.50
N ARG A 110 -21.91 -4.73 -8.38
CA ARG A 110 -21.10 -5.68 -7.56
C ARG A 110 -20.98 -5.12 -6.14
N MET A 111 -21.96 -5.49 -5.32
CA MET A 111 -22.14 -5.07 -3.94
C MET A 111 -21.04 -5.63 -3.01
N ILE A 112 -20.33 -4.77 -2.27
CA ILE A 112 -19.44 -5.20 -1.16
C ILE A 112 -19.70 -4.44 0.14
N THR A 113 -20.26 -3.23 0.10
CA THR A 113 -20.55 -2.41 1.27
C THR A 113 -22.03 -2.50 1.61
N ARG A 114 -22.35 -3.11 2.75
CA ARG A 114 -23.70 -3.10 3.34
C ARG A 114 -23.70 -2.03 4.44
N PRO A 115 -24.51 -0.96 4.35
CA PRO A 115 -24.40 0.17 5.27
C PRO A 115 -25.35 0.16 6.45
N GLN A 116 -26.23 -0.83 6.59
CA GLN A 116 -27.30 -0.74 7.59
C GLN A 116 -26.84 -0.87 9.05
N ASN A 117 -25.55 -1.03 9.33
CA ASN A 117 -25.07 -1.14 10.72
C ASN A 117 -23.70 -0.48 10.96
N LYS A 118 -23.41 0.67 10.31
CA LYS A 118 -22.08 1.29 10.28
C LYS A 118 -21.54 1.67 11.67
N GLU A 119 -22.37 2.12 12.61
CA GLU A 119 -21.92 2.41 13.99
C GLU A 119 -21.64 1.15 14.83
N GLN A 120 -22.44 0.09 14.67
CA GLN A 120 -22.24 -1.16 15.41
C GLN A 120 -21.12 -2.02 14.80
N ALA A 121 -20.94 -2.00 13.48
CA ALA A 121 -19.91 -2.76 12.78
C ALA A 121 -18.50 -2.16 12.95
N THR A 122 -18.37 -0.84 13.01
CA THR A 122 -17.10 -0.14 13.31
C THR A 122 -16.69 -0.34 14.77
N LYS A 123 -17.63 -0.28 15.72
CA LYS A 123 -17.38 -0.64 17.13
C LYS A 123 -17.08 -2.14 17.32
N ALA A 124 -17.71 -3.04 16.55
CA ALA A 124 -17.52 -4.49 16.71
C ALA A 124 -16.25 -5.07 16.03
N ARG A 125 -15.64 -4.39 15.04
CA ARG A 125 -14.51 -4.94 14.25
C ARG A 125 -13.10 -4.50 14.65
N GLY A 126 -12.94 -3.82 15.78
CA GLY A 126 -11.63 -3.36 16.24
C GLY A 126 -11.06 -2.20 15.42
N ALA A 127 -11.93 -1.34 14.88
CA ALA A 127 -11.56 -0.14 14.13
C ALA A 127 -10.85 0.92 14.98
N ALA A 128 -11.03 0.91 16.31
CA ALA A 128 -10.31 1.79 17.22
C ALA A 128 -8.78 1.61 17.18
N ALA A 129 -8.28 0.45 16.72
CA ALA A 129 -6.85 0.18 16.56
C ALA A 129 -6.27 0.66 15.22
N LEU A 130 -7.11 1.17 14.32
CA LEU A 130 -6.74 1.70 13.01
C LEU A 130 -7.07 3.20 12.96
N ASP A 131 -6.67 3.98 13.96
CA ASP A 131 -6.77 5.44 13.89
C ASP A 131 -5.37 6.03 13.67
N ALA A 132 -5.13 6.53 12.46
CA ALA A 132 -3.88 7.19 12.10
C ALA A 132 -3.76 8.61 12.69
N GLY A 133 -4.87 9.25 13.09
CA GLY A 133 -4.91 10.64 13.55
C GLY A 133 -3.88 10.96 14.65
N PRO A 134 -3.83 10.19 15.75
CA PRO A 134 -2.86 10.40 16.83
C PRO A 134 -1.40 10.24 16.40
N PHE A 135 -1.12 9.32 15.47
CA PHE A 135 0.24 9.07 14.99
C PHE A 135 0.71 10.20 14.08
N LEU A 136 -0.17 10.67 13.19
CA LEU A 136 0.11 11.80 12.30
C LEU A 136 0.29 13.11 13.08
N ALA A 137 -0.59 13.39 14.05
CA ALA A 137 -0.50 14.59 14.87
C ALA A 137 0.80 14.66 15.70
N ALA A 138 1.29 13.51 16.15
CA ALA A 138 2.54 13.40 16.90
C ALA A 138 3.79 13.23 16.00
N GLY A 139 3.65 13.22 14.67
CA GLY A 139 4.76 13.03 13.73
C GLY A 139 5.47 11.67 13.89
N ARG A 140 4.75 10.63 14.33
CA ARG A 140 5.33 9.32 14.60
C ARG A 140 5.63 8.58 13.30
N PRO A 141 6.71 7.76 13.25
CA PRO A 141 7.02 6.93 12.09
C PRO A 141 5.87 6.00 11.69
N PHE A 142 5.71 5.77 10.39
CA PHE A 142 4.66 4.88 9.87
C PHE A 142 4.79 3.44 10.41
N ALA A 143 6.02 2.99 10.67
CA ALA A 143 6.27 1.67 11.28
C ALA A 143 5.59 1.52 12.65
N GLU A 144 5.54 2.58 13.47
CA GLU A 144 4.89 2.53 14.78
C GLU A 144 3.37 2.44 14.64
N PHE A 145 2.80 3.10 13.64
CA PHE A 145 1.38 2.95 13.31
C PHE A 145 1.06 1.51 12.87
N LEU A 146 1.89 0.91 12.00
CA LEU A 146 1.71 -0.48 11.58
C LEU A 146 1.78 -1.47 12.75
N ALA A 147 2.66 -1.24 13.72
CA ALA A 147 2.74 -2.03 14.94
C ALA A 147 1.45 -1.94 15.77
N ALA A 148 0.83 -0.75 15.84
CA ALA A 148 -0.45 -0.56 16.54
C ALA A 148 -1.64 -1.21 15.82
N CYS A 149 -1.57 -1.38 14.49
CA CYS A 149 -2.63 -1.97 13.66
C CYS A 149 -2.88 -3.48 13.88
N LYS A 150 -2.14 -4.13 14.79
CA LYS A 150 -2.17 -5.58 15.06
C LYS A 150 -1.87 -6.44 13.81
N LEU A 151 -1.03 -5.93 12.92
CA LEU A 151 -0.50 -6.71 11.80
C LEU A 151 0.63 -7.63 12.28
N THR A 152 0.77 -8.81 11.68
CA THR A 152 1.93 -9.68 11.95
C THR A 152 3.22 -8.97 11.51
N PRO A 153 4.39 -9.22 12.13
CA PRO A 153 5.65 -8.59 11.71
C PRO A 153 5.93 -8.78 10.22
N ARG A 154 5.62 -9.96 9.69
CA ARG A 154 5.70 -10.28 8.26
C ARG A 154 4.79 -9.39 7.40
N LEU A 155 3.56 -9.14 7.82
CA LEU A 155 2.65 -8.23 7.12
C LEU A 155 3.09 -6.76 7.23
N GLN A 156 3.61 -6.34 8.37
CA GLN A 156 4.16 -4.98 8.54
C GLN A 156 5.31 -4.77 7.55
N ARG A 157 6.24 -5.73 7.45
CA ARG A 157 7.34 -5.73 6.48
C ARG A 157 6.85 -5.68 5.04
N LEU A 158 5.84 -6.49 4.70
CA LEU A 158 5.22 -6.47 3.38
C LEU A 158 4.63 -5.10 3.05
N VAL A 159 3.84 -4.53 3.96
CA VAL A 159 3.23 -3.21 3.75
C VAL A 159 4.32 -2.14 3.61
N LEU A 160 5.30 -2.13 4.50
CA LEU A 160 6.34 -1.10 4.55
C LEU A 160 7.24 -1.11 3.31
N TYR A 161 7.71 -2.29 2.89
CA TYR A 161 8.73 -2.38 1.83
C TYR A 161 8.18 -2.75 0.46
N ALA A 162 7.00 -3.37 0.37
CA ALA A 162 6.42 -3.74 -0.93
C ALA A 162 5.28 -2.81 -1.36
N LEU A 163 4.53 -2.22 -0.43
CA LEU A 163 3.44 -1.31 -0.79
C LEU A 163 3.85 0.16 -0.67
N VAL A 164 4.45 0.54 0.46
CA VAL A 164 4.92 1.91 0.70
C VAL A 164 6.27 2.17 0.04
N LEU A 165 7.04 1.11 -0.26
CA LEU A 165 8.39 1.21 -0.82
C LEU A 165 9.31 2.08 0.05
N ALA A 166 9.14 2.00 1.37
CA ALA A 166 9.95 2.76 2.31
C ALA A 166 11.44 2.41 2.15
N PRO A 167 12.36 3.38 2.25
CA PRO A 167 13.78 3.10 2.21
C PRO A 167 14.16 2.18 3.39
N GLN A 168 15.02 1.19 3.14
CA GLN A 168 15.46 0.24 4.17
C GLN A 168 16.23 0.92 5.32
N HIS A 169 16.73 2.12 5.10
CA HIS A 169 17.39 2.97 6.09
C HIS A 169 16.51 4.19 6.36
N GLU A 170 15.51 4.05 7.23
CA GLU A 170 14.86 5.22 7.84
C GLU A 170 15.88 5.80 8.84
N PRO A 171 16.50 6.97 8.61
CA PRO A 171 17.26 7.59 9.67
C PRO A 171 16.27 8.00 10.77
N PRO A 172 16.64 7.89 12.06
CA PRO A 172 15.76 8.28 13.17
C PRO A 172 15.26 9.71 12.94
N ALA A 173 13.98 9.97 13.23
CA ALA A 173 13.22 11.18 12.92
C ALA A 173 13.96 12.52 13.13
N ALA A 174 14.99 12.56 13.98
CA ALA A 174 15.89 13.69 14.18
C ALA A 174 16.69 14.13 12.93
N ALA A 175 17.04 13.21 12.02
CA ALA A 175 17.87 13.54 10.85
C ALA A 175 17.09 14.24 9.72
N ALA A 176 15.79 13.95 9.59
CA ALA A 176 14.94 14.59 8.58
C ALA A 176 14.68 16.08 8.89
N ALA A 177 14.64 16.45 10.18
CA ALA A 177 14.53 17.85 10.60
C ALA A 177 15.80 18.66 10.31
N ALA A 178 16.98 18.02 10.27
CA ALA A 178 18.25 18.68 10.01
C ALA A 178 18.56 18.88 8.52
N ALA A 179 17.91 18.14 7.62
CA ALA A 179 18.10 18.28 6.17
C ALA A 179 17.17 19.34 5.53
N ALA A 180 16.22 19.88 6.32
CA ALA A 180 15.29 20.92 5.89
C ALA A 180 15.61 22.31 6.49
N ALA A 181 16.75 22.44 7.17
CA ALA A 181 17.32 23.70 7.68
C ALA A 181 18.64 24.00 6.96
#